data_AF-A0A1Y4IVR6-F1
#
_entry.id   AF-A0A1Y4IVR6-F1
#
_cell.length_a   1.000
_cell.length_b   1.000
_cell.length_c   1.000
_cell.angle_alpha   90.00
_cell.angle_beta   90.00
_cell.angle_gamma   90.00
#
_symmetry.space_group_name_H-M   'P 1'
#
loop_
_entity.id
_entity.type
_entity.pdbx_description
1 polymer ?
#
loop_
_entity_poly.entity_id
_entity_poly.type
_entity_poly.pdbx_seq_one_letter_code
_entity_poly.pdbx_strand_id
1 'polypeptide(L)'
;MILDANERERLAHQAQELFLAEPADYEAAVPALRQAAALGDVWCLCTLGWCCEFGKGTELDLPQAAWLYRQAADKGYPPAQCNLAVLHITGKGMAPDPAQGAYWLEKAAAQGFARAQYLLGTLYQDGRGVEKDQKRAARLFGDASFQGYTAAQFSLGVCYERGRGVERNFETALHQYQLAAAQGHIAAVYNAGYFYEMGLGTERDPVKAAQLYAQAAEAGDSDGQCSLAWCYDTGTGVEKDPRRAVELYQKAVDQGHLRAMHNLAWCYRMGQPGADGPDRKEKAVELFRRAASQGYMSSVCDLGICYQEGWGVPQDLDKALELYRKAADRGLAKAMNCLGECCWRGEGVEQNLQAALEWFEKGAAGGNPEAQFNAAWFLDEGLAGEADHARAVHWYEALLKQALPERECWRNGVNNLGECYRYGRGVEKDLETAEQLYRLAGQSGNDMAWFNLGEMYHQEKKDAAAAAEFYRTGVETCTEGGDCALALALLYENGQGVERDEDKAVELARLALKRAGGDEQVIRDATALLDRQGAQH
;
A
#
# COMPACT_ATOMS: atom_id res chain seq x y z
N MET A 1 65.14 -4.45 -19.30
CA MET A 1 63.90 -4.20 -20.08
C MET A 1 63.21 -5.48 -20.54
N ILE A 2 63.80 -6.32 -21.42
CA ILE A 2 63.13 -7.57 -21.86
C ILE A 2 63.07 -8.63 -20.74
N LEU A 3 64.13 -8.75 -19.93
CA LEU A 3 64.17 -9.69 -18.81
C LEU A 3 63.16 -9.33 -17.70
N ASP A 4 63.01 -8.04 -17.39
CA ASP A 4 62.10 -7.55 -16.35
C ASP A 4 60.61 -7.70 -16.74
N ALA A 5 60.30 -7.68 -18.05
CA ALA A 5 58.94 -7.87 -18.55
C ALA A 5 58.48 -9.34 -18.45
N ASN A 6 59.34 -10.29 -18.85
CA ASN A 6 59.05 -11.72 -18.75
C ASN A 6 58.90 -12.16 -17.29
N GLU A 7 59.74 -11.60 -16.40
CA GLU A 7 59.66 -11.88 -14.96
C GLU A 7 58.38 -11.32 -14.34
N ARG A 8 58.01 -10.07 -14.69
CA ARG A 8 56.75 -9.46 -14.25
C ARG A 8 55.54 -10.30 -14.65
N GLU A 9 55.47 -10.76 -15.90
CA GLU A 9 54.35 -11.58 -16.39
C GLU A 9 54.28 -12.94 -15.70
N ARG A 10 55.43 -13.60 -15.50
CA ARG A 10 55.50 -14.87 -14.76
C ARG A 10 54.98 -14.70 -13.33
N LEU A 11 55.43 -13.67 -12.62
CA LEU A 11 55.01 -13.40 -11.25
C LEU A 11 53.54 -13.01 -11.17
N ALA A 12 53.04 -12.21 -12.12
CA ALA A 12 51.64 -11.84 -12.18
C ALA A 12 50.75 -13.06 -12.43
N HIS A 13 51.16 -13.98 -13.32
CA HIS A 13 50.44 -15.23 -13.56
C HIS A 13 50.41 -16.11 -12.31
N GLN A 14 51.56 -16.32 -11.66
CA GLN A 14 51.63 -17.06 -10.40
C GLN A 14 50.72 -16.46 -9.33
N ALA A 15 50.73 -15.13 -9.21
CA ALA A 15 49.85 -14.42 -8.28
C ALA A 15 48.36 -14.61 -8.63
N GLN A 16 48.00 -14.57 -9.91
CA GLN A 16 46.62 -14.81 -10.36
C GLN A 16 46.15 -16.23 -10.05
N GLU A 17 46.97 -17.25 -10.33
CA GLU A 17 46.64 -18.65 -10.05
C GLU A 17 46.32 -18.87 -8.56
N LEU A 18 47.14 -18.31 -7.67
CA LEU A 18 46.95 -18.46 -6.22
C LEU A 18 45.79 -17.60 -5.70
N PHE A 19 45.65 -16.38 -6.20
CA PHE A 19 44.63 -15.42 -5.75
C PHE A 19 43.21 -15.81 -6.20
N LEU A 20 43.08 -16.42 -7.38
CA LEU A 20 41.80 -16.82 -7.98
C LEU A 20 41.48 -18.31 -7.80
N ALA A 21 42.30 -19.06 -7.05
CA ALA A 21 42.03 -20.46 -6.73
C ALA A 21 40.76 -20.60 -5.87
N GLU A 22 40.17 -21.80 -5.88
CA GLU A 22 39.06 -22.16 -4.99
C GLU A 22 39.47 -23.36 -4.10
N PRO A 23 39.76 -23.17 -2.80
CA PRO A 23 39.78 -21.88 -2.08
C PRO A 23 41.02 -21.04 -2.43
N ALA A 24 40.89 -19.70 -2.34
CA ALA A 24 41.96 -18.77 -2.63
C ALA A 24 43.06 -18.81 -1.54
N ASP A 25 44.33 -18.77 -1.96
CA ASP A 25 45.48 -18.74 -1.06
C ASP A 25 46.15 -17.36 -1.10
N TYR A 26 45.56 -16.42 -0.35
CA TYR A 26 46.04 -15.04 -0.31
C TYR A 26 47.45 -14.93 0.29
N GLU A 27 47.78 -15.74 1.29
CA GLU A 27 49.10 -15.71 1.93
C GLU A 27 50.21 -16.15 0.95
N ALA A 28 49.96 -17.20 0.18
CA ALA A 28 50.89 -17.64 -0.86
C ALA A 28 50.94 -16.69 -2.07
N ALA A 29 49.84 -16.00 -2.39
CA ALA A 29 49.78 -15.06 -3.51
C ALA A 29 50.55 -13.76 -3.23
N VAL A 30 50.55 -13.26 -1.99
CA VAL A 30 51.11 -11.95 -1.61
C VAL A 30 52.59 -11.76 -1.97
N PRO A 31 53.50 -12.73 -1.77
CA PRO A 31 54.89 -12.61 -2.21
C PRO A 31 55.02 -12.32 -3.71
N ALA A 32 54.31 -13.07 -4.56
CA ALA A 32 54.32 -12.88 -6.00
C ALA A 32 53.66 -11.54 -6.40
N LEU A 33 52.55 -11.18 -5.74
CA LEU A 33 51.90 -9.88 -5.90
C LEU A 33 52.86 -8.72 -5.60
N ARG A 34 53.62 -8.79 -4.50
CA ARG A 34 54.60 -7.75 -4.12
C ARG A 34 55.70 -7.61 -5.16
N GLN A 35 56.25 -8.72 -5.65
CA GLN A 35 57.33 -8.69 -6.64
C GLN A 35 56.84 -8.15 -7.98
N ALA A 36 55.69 -8.62 -8.48
CA ALA A 36 55.10 -8.13 -9.73
C ALA A 36 54.64 -6.66 -9.63
N ALA A 37 54.07 -6.25 -8.49
CA ALA A 37 53.71 -4.87 -8.22
C ALA A 37 54.94 -3.94 -8.19
N ALA A 38 56.07 -4.39 -7.62
CA ALA A 38 57.33 -3.65 -7.65
C ALA A 38 57.88 -3.48 -9.07
N LEU A 39 57.61 -4.44 -9.96
CA LEU A 39 57.88 -4.35 -11.41
C LEU A 39 56.80 -3.53 -12.16
N GLY A 40 55.84 -2.95 -11.45
CA GLY A 40 54.87 -2.02 -11.97
C GLY A 40 53.66 -2.66 -12.64
N ASP A 41 53.39 -3.95 -12.40
CA ASP A 41 52.18 -4.61 -12.86
C ASP A 41 50.93 -4.00 -12.22
N VAL A 42 50.00 -3.51 -13.04
CA VAL A 42 48.84 -2.74 -12.56
C VAL A 42 47.78 -3.62 -11.88
N TRP A 43 47.65 -4.87 -12.33
CA TRP A 43 46.73 -5.81 -11.70
C TRP A 43 47.28 -6.19 -10.32
N CYS A 44 48.56 -6.55 -10.20
CA CYS A 44 49.18 -6.87 -8.92
C CYS A 44 49.22 -5.67 -7.96
N LEU A 45 49.48 -4.44 -8.45
CA LEU A 45 49.40 -3.23 -7.64
C LEU A 45 47.99 -3.06 -7.04
N CYS A 46 46.95 -3.18 -7.87
CA CYS A 46 45.57 -3.07 -7.41
C CYS A 46 45.18 -4.21 -6.46
N THR A 47 45.54 -5.46 -6.78
CA THR A 47 45.21 -6.64 -5.98
C THR A 47 45.94 -6.63 -4.63
N LEU A 48 47.22 -6.25 -4.60
CA LEU A 48 47.95 -6.06 -3.35
C LEU A 48 47.36 -4.93 -2.51
N GLY A 49 46.91 -3.84 -3.17
CA GLY A 49 46.19 -2.75 -2.48
C GLY A 49 44.91 -3.26 -1.82
N TRP A 50 44.17 -4.15 -2.48
CA TRP A 50 42.99 -4.81 -1.92
C TRP A 50 43.35 -5.75 -0.75
N CYS A 51 44.43 -6.52 -0.86
CA CYS A 51 44.95 -7.32 0.25
C CYS A 51 45.22 -6.45 1.49
N CYS A 52 45.93 -5.34 1.32
CA CYS A 52 46.21 -4.37 2.40
C CYS A 52 44.93 -3.74 2.94
N GLU A 53 43.92 -3.44 2.10
CA GLU A 53 42.68 -2.82 2.53
C GLU A 53 41.83 -3.73 3.43
N PHE A 54 41.81 -5.03 3.14
CA PHE A 54 40.96 -6.02 3.80
C PHE A 54 41.72 -6.98 4.72
N GLY A 55 43.05 -6.83 4.84
CA GLY A 55 43.91 -7.72 5.62
C GLY A 55 43.91 -9.17 5.12
N LYS A 56 43.95 -9.38 3.79
CA LYS A 56 43.90 -10.70 3.15
C LYS A 56 45.30 -11.13 2.70
N GLY A 57 45.92 -12.06 3.43
CA GLY A 57 47.31 -12.46 3.21
C GLY A 57 48.35 -11.41 3.65
N THR A 58 47.89 -10.28 4.20
CA THR A 58 48.71 -9.21 4.78
C THR A 58 48.03 -8.70 6.05
N GLU A 59 48.75 -7.93 6.87
CA GLU A 59 48.10 -7.06 7.85
C GLU A 59 47.25 -6.00 7.14
N LEU A 60 46.22 -5.50 7.83
CA LEU A 60 45.40 -4.40 7.34
C LEU A 60 46.18 -3.09 7.40
N ASP A 61 46.40 -2.47 6.24
CA ASP A 61 47.17 -1.23 6.08
C ASP A 61 46.51 -0.34 5.01
N LEU A 62 45.67 0.61 5.47
CA LEU A 62 44.93 1.52 4.60
C LEU A 62 45.83 2.56 3.90
N PRO A 63 46.84 3.16 4.56
CA PRO A 63 47.82 3.99 3.86
C PRO A 63 48.54 3.26 2.72
N GLN A 64 48.98 2.01 2.95
CA GLN A 64 49.61 1.20 1.91
C GLN A 64 48.64 0.87 0.79
N ALA A 65 47.38 0.50 1.11
CA ALA A 65 46.34 0.28 0.11
C ALA A 65 46.12 1.50 -0.79
N ALA A 66 45.97 2.69 -0.20
CA ALA A 66 45.80 3.94 -0.92
C ALA A 66 46.99 4.25 -1.84
N TRP A 67 48.22 4.02 -1.36
CA TRP A 67 49.44 4.22 -2.15
C TRP A 67 49.55 3.25 -3.34
N LEU A 68 49.20 1.99 -3.14
CA LEU A 68 49.18 0.96 -4.19
C LEU A 68 48.09 1.24 -5.24
N TYR A 69 46.87 1.57 -4.79
CA TYR A 69 45.80 1.98 -5.70
C TYR A 69 46.18 3.23 -6.49
N ARG A 70 46.81 4.23 -5.85
CA ARG A 70 47.29 5.44 -6.54
C ARG A 70 48.24 5.10 -7.69
N GLN A 71 49.23 4.25 -7.45
CA GLN A 71 50.17 3.87 -8.51
C GLN A 71 49.51 3.17 -9.69
N ALA A 72 48.57 2.25 -9.44
CA ALA A 72 47.82 1.61 -10.53
C ALA A 72 46.85 2.58 -11.22
N ALA A 73 46.22 3.48 -10.46
CA ALA A 73 45.27 4.48 -10.96
C ALA A 73 45.94 5.53 -11.85
N ASP A 74 47.13 6.00 -11.46
CA ASP A 74 47.97 6.92 -12.24
C ASP A 74 48.41 6.29 -13.58
N LYS A 75 48.52 4.96 -13.64
CA LYS A 75 48.75 4.18 -14.87
C LYS A 75 47.49 3.90 -15.69
N GLY A 76 46.33 4.44 -15.29
CA GLY A 76 45.09 4.31 -16.04
C GLY A 76 44.21 3.12 -15.65
N TYR A 77 44.61 2.27 -14.70
CA TYR A 77 43.89 1.02 -14.41
C TYR A 77 42.51 1.27 -13.76
N PRO A 78 41.38 0.98 -14.43
CA PRO A 78 40.06 1.38 -13.96
C PRO A 78 39.65 0.82 -12.58
N PRO A 79 39.93 -0.45 -12.24
CA PRO A 79 39.62 -0.97 -10.91
C PRO A 79 40.35 -0.21 -9.80
N ALA A 80 41.62 0.17 -10.01
CA ALA A 80 42.38 0.94 -9.03
C ALA A 80 41.89 2.38 -8.92
N GLN A 81 41.54 3.02 -10.05
CA GLN A 81 40.89 4.35 -10.04
C GLN A 81 39.58 4.30 -9.24
N CYS A 82 38.75 3.28 -9.47
CA CYS A 82 37.50 3.09 -8.73
C CYS A 82 37.75 2.84 -7.24
N ASN A 83 38.69 1.97 -6.86
CA ASN A 83 38.97 1.66 -5.45
C ASN A 83 39.55 2.89 -4.72
N LEU A 84 40.49 3.60 -5.34
CA LEU A 84 41.01 4.86 -4.80
C LEU A 84 39.90 5.90 -4.62
N ALA A 85 38.98 5.99 -5.57
CA ALA A 85 37.82 6.87 -5.44
C ALA A 85 36.95 6.51 -4.24
N VAL A 86 36.70 5.22 -3.99
CA VAL A 86 35.93 4.79 -2.80
C VAL A 86 36.63 5.20 -1.52
N LEU A 87 37.97 5.08 -1.42
CA LEU A 87 38.71 5.55 -0.25
C LEU A 87 38.52 7.05 -0.02
N HIS A 88 38.60 7.86 -1.08
CA HIS A 88 38.33 9.30 -1.02
C HIS A 88 36.88 9.61 -0.61
N ILE A 89 35.87 8.94 -1.17
CA ILE A 89 34.45 9.20 -0.86
C ILE A 89 34.10 8.83 0.58
N THR A 90 34.64 7.72 1.07
CA THR A 90 34.34 7.17 2.40
C THR A 90 35.25 7.73 3.51
N GLY A 91 36.42 8.26 3.16
CA GLY A 91 37.47 8.61 4.13
C GLY A 91 38.09 7.40 4.82
N LYS A 92 38.04 6.21 4.21
CA LYS A 92 38.67 5.02 4.80
C LYS A 92 40.19 5.15 4.72
N GLY A 93 40.83 5.39 5.88
CA GLY A 93 42.29 5.57 5.99
C GLY A 93 42.82 6.95 5.57
N MET A 94 41.93 7.92 5.34
CA MET A 94 42.27 9.30 4.96
C MET A 94 41.12 10.27 5.26
N ALA A 95 41.31 11.57 5.12
CA ALA A 95 40.19 12.51 5.19
C ALA A 95 39.22 12.29 4.00
N PRO A 96 37.89 12.29 4.20
CA PRO A 96 36.93 12.21 3.10
C PRO A 96 37.09 13.39 2.13
N ASP A 97 37.20 13.09 0.85
CA ASP A 97 37.22 14.04 -0.25
C ASP A 97 36.39 13.49 -1.43
N PRO A 98 35.06 13.66 -1.39
CA PRO A 98 34.18 13.18 -2.47
C PRO A 98 34.48 13.80 -3.84
N ALA A 99 35.09 15.00 -3.90
CA ALA A 99 35.44 15.64 -5.17
C ALA A 99 36.63 14.94 -5.83
N GLN A 100 37.65 14.60 -5.05
CA GLN A 100 38.75 13.75 -5.52
C GLN A 100 38.27 12.33 -5.86
N GLY A 101 37.27 11.83 -5.13
CA GLY A 101 36.57 10.60 -5.48
C GLY A 101 35.91 10.65 -6.86
N ALA A 102 35.10 11.69 -7.11
CA ALA A 102 34.44 11.90 -8.39
C ALA A 102 35.44 11.99 -9.54
N TYR A 103 36.56 12.71 -9.36
CA TYR A 103 37.63 12.80 -10.36
C TYR A 103 38.15 11.42 -10.80
N TRP A 104 38.40 10.52 -9.85
CA TRP A 104 38.88 9.18 -10.17
C TRP A 104 37.79 8.29 -10.77
N LEU A 105 36.54 8.42 -10.33
CA LEU A 105 35.41 7.73 -10.94
C LEU A 105 35.16 8.19 -12.38
N GLU A 106 35.31 9.48 -12.69
CA GLU A 106 35.18 9.99 -14.06
C GLU A 106 36.19 9.33 -15.01
N LYS A 107 37.44 9.18 -14.57
CA LYS A 107 38.47 8.48 -15.34
C LYS A 107 38.15 7.00 -15.56
N ALA A 108 37.67 6.31 -14.53
CA ALA A 108 37.32 4.89 -14.65
C ALA A 108 36.04 4.69 -15.49
N ALA A 109 35.05 5.56 -15.32
CA ALA A 109 33.79 5.54 -16.05
C ALA A 109 33.97 5.86 -17.53
N ALA A 110 34.88 6.78 -17.88
CA ALA A 110 35.25 7.08 -19.26
C ALA A 110 35.87 5.88 -20.00
N GLN A 111 36.41 4.91 -19.24
CA GLN A 111 36.92 3.63 -19.77
C GLN A 111 35.86 2.52 -19.77
N GLY A 112 34.60 2.85 -19.46
CA GLY A 112 33.49 1.89 -19.45
C GLY A 112 33.37 1.07 -18.17
N PHE A 113 34.12 1.35 -17.09
CA PHE A 113 34.07 0.51 -15.90
C PHE A 113 32.72 0.64 -15.15
N ALA A 114 31.85 -0.36 -15.27
CA ALA A 114 30.46 -0.31 -14.81
C ALA A 114 30.28 0.09 -13.34
N ARG A 115 31.12 -0.45 -12.43
CA ARG A 115 31.09 -0.07 -11.01
C ARG A 115 31.39 1.42 -10.82
N ALA A 116 32.33 1.99 -11.57
CA ALA A 116 32.64 3.41 -11.49
C ALA A 116 31.55 4.29 -12.09
N GLN A 117 30.93 3.87 -13.21
CA GLN A 117 29.77 4.55 -13.78
C GLN A 117 28.62 4.59 -12.76
N TYR A 118 28.29 3.47 -12.13
CA TYR A 118 27.28 3.41 -11.07
C TYR A 118 27.61 4.37 -9.92
N LEU A 119 28.81 4.27 -9.34
CA LEU A 119 29.20 5.12 -8.21
C LEU A 119 29.25 6.62 -8.58
N LEU A 120 29.66 6.95 -9.80
CA LEU A 120 29.64 8.33 -10.27
C LEU A 120 28.20 8.83 -10.43
N GLY A 121 27.30 7.95 -10.91
CA GLY A 121 25.87 8.22 -11.00
C GLY A 121 25.28 8.56 -9.64
N THR A 122 25.64 7.82 -8.57
CA THR A 122 25.17 8.12 -7.22
C THR A 122 25.71 9.46 -6.70
N LEU A 123 26.97 9.82 -7.00
CA LEU A 123 27.51 11.14 -6.66
C LEU A 123 26.75 12.28 -7.34
N TYR A 124 26.43 12.16 -8.64
CA TYR A 124 25.61 13.13 -9.36
C TYR A 124 24.16 13.18 -8.86
N GLN A 125 23.59 12.03 -8.45
CA GLN A 125 22.24 11.98 -7.88
C GLN A 125 22.15 12.75 -6.56
N ASP A 126 23.16 12.60 -5.71
CA ASP A 126 23.17 13.16 -4.36
C ASP A 126 23.84 14.54 -4.28
N GLY A 127 24.59 14.96 -5.31
CA GLY A 127 25.39 16.19 -5.30
C GLY A 127 26.61 16.12 -4.39
N ARG A 128 27.21 14.93 -4.24
CA ARG A 128 28.35 14.70 -3.33
C ARG A 128 29.67 14.79 -4.08
N GLY A 129 30.42 15.87 -3.88
CA GLY A 129 31.70 16.10 -4.56
C GLY A 129 31.57 16.58 -6.02
N VAL A 130 30.34 16.66 -6.52
CA VAL A 130 29.96 17.19 -7.84
C VAL A 130 28.66 17.98 -7.70
N GLU A 131 28.38 18.87 -8.65
CA GLU A 131 27.06 19.50 -8.74
C GLU A 131 25.99 18.43 -9.04
N LYS A 132 24.85 18.52 -8.35
CA LYS A 132 23.75 17.56 -8.51
C LYS A 132 23.20 17.60 -9.93
N ASP A 133 23.23 16.47 -10.63
CA ASP A 133 22.72 16.34 -12.00
C ASP A 133 22.02 14.98 -12.18
N GLN A 134 20.68 15.00 -12.14
CA GLN A 134 19.87 13.80 -12.29
C GLN A 134 19.97 13.19 -13.70
N LYS A 135 20.14 14.01 -14.75
CA LYS A 135 20.23 13.52 -16.13
C LYS A 135 21.54 12.77 -16.33
N ARG A 136 22.63 13.31 -15.81
CA ARG A 136 23.94 12.64 -15.85
C ARG A 136 23.95 11.38 -15.00
N ALA A 137 23.33 11.39 -13.82
CA ALA A 137 23.16 10.20 -13.00
C ALA A 137 22.43 9.07 -13.76
N ALA A 138 21.27 9.37 -14.35
CA ALA A 138 20.48 8.38 -15.08
C ALA A 138 21.22 7.81 -16.29
N ARG A 139 21.98 8.63 -17.03
CA ARG A 139 22.83 8.15 -18.14
C ARG A 139 23.90 7.19 -17.65
N LEU A 140 24.62 7.54 -16.58
CA LEU A 140 25.66 6.68 -16.00
C LEU A 140 25.09 5.37 -15.46
N PHE A 141 23.90 5.39 -14.85
CA PHE A 141 23.20 4.17 -14.48
C PHE A 141 22.82 3.34 -15.71
N GLY A 142 22.39 3.97 -16.80
CA GLY A 142 22.13 3.30 -18.07
C GLY A 142 23.37 2.62 -18.66
N ASP A 143 24.50 3.31 -18.67
CA ASP A 143 25.78 2.77 -19.18
C ASP A 143 26.24 1.55 -18.36
N ALA A 144 26.13 1.62 -17.03
CA ALA A 144 26.47 0.50 -16.15
C ALA A 144 25.44 -0.65 -16.24
N SER A 145 24.16 -0.31 -16.38
CA SER A 145 23.06 -1.26 -16.54
C SER A 145 23.16 -2.04 -17.85
N PHE A 146 23.58 -1.40 -18.94
CA PHE A 146 23.82 -2.04 -20.24
C PHE A 146 24.89 -3.14 -20.14
N GLN A 147 25.83 -2.98 -19.21
CA GLN A 147 26.88 -3.97 -18.91
C GLN A 147 26.42 -5.03 -17.89
N GLY A 148 25.14 -5.04 -17.49
CA GLY A 148 24.60 -6.01 -16.55
C GLY A 148 24.82 -5.67 -15.07
N TYR A 149 25.32 -4.48 -14.73
CA TYR A 149 25.61 -4.16 -13.33
C TYR A 149 24.34 -4.03 -12.50
N THR A 150 24.10 -4.99 -11.60
CA THR A 150 22.83 -5.21 -10.89
C THR A 150 22.33 -3.97 -10.13
N ALA A 151 23.20 -3.28 -9.40
CA ALA A 151 22.81 -2.10 -8.64
C ALA A 151 22.45 -0.89 -9.55
N ALA A 152 23.04 -0.83 -10.74
CA ALA A 152 22.69 0.19 -11.74
C ALA A 152 21.37 -0.12 -12.43
N GLN A 153 21.06 -1.40 -12.71
CA GLN A 153 19.73 -1.81 -13.20
C GLN A 153 18.64 -1.37 -12.20
N PHE A 154 18.80 -1.68 -10.92
CA PHE A 154 17.86 -1.23 -9.89
C PHE A 154 17.72 0.30 -9.86
N SER A 155 18.84 1.03 -9.86
CA SER A 155 18.83 2.50 -9.80
C SER A 155 18.23 3.15 -11.04
N LEU A 156 18.47 2.56 -12.22
CA LEU A 156 17.84 3.00 -13.46
C LEU A 156 16.34 2.73 -13.44
N GLY A 157 15.91 1.60 -12.86
CA GLY A 157 14.50 1.31 -12.60
C GLY A 157 13.83 2.42 -11.77
N VAL A 158 14.47 2.83 -10.67
CA VAL A 158 14.00 3.94 -9.83
C VAL A 158 13.97 5.27 -10.60
N CYS A 159 14.96 5.51 -11.47
CA CYS A 159 14.98 6.71 -12.33
C CYS A 159 13.75 6.78 -13.23
N TYR A 160 13.41 5.68 -13.92
CA TYR A 160 12.24 5.61 -14.80
C TYR A 160 10.91 5.60 -14.05
N GLU A 161 10.82 4.98 -12.86
CA GLU A 161 9.63 5.01 -12.01
C GLU A 161 9.30 6.44 -11.57
N ARG A 162 10.32 7.20 -11.15
CA ARG A 162 10.15 8.52 -10.53
C ARG A 162 10.38 9.69 -11.48
N GLY A 163 10.73 9.44 -12.74
CA GLY A 163 11.09 10.48 -13.72
C GLY A 163 12.34 11.28 -13.33
N ARG A 164 13.32 10.64 -12.67
CA ARG A 164 14.54 11.31 -12.20
C ARG A 164 15.60 11.30 -13.29
N GLY A 165 15.74 12.42 -13.99
CA GLY A 165 16.75 12.59 -15.05
C GLY A 165 16.35 11.96 -16.40
N VAL A 166 15.24 11.24 -16.43
CA VAL A 166 14.60 10.62 -17.61
C VAL A 166 13.11 10.88 -17.56
N GLU A 167 12.44 10.77 -18.72
CA GLU A 167 10.98 10.76 -18.75
C GLU A 167 10.46 9.52 -18.02
N ARG A 168 9.40 9.69 -17.23
CA ARG A 168 8.82 8.59 -16.44
C ARG A 168 8.27 7.51 -17.37
N ASN A 169 8.68 6.26 -17.17
CA ASN A 169 8.25 5.14 -18.00
C ASN A 169 8.19 3.85 -17.15
N PHE A 170 6.99 3.38 -16.82
CA PHE A 170 6.82 2.23 -15.95
C PHE A 170 7.23 0.90 -16.60
N GLU A 171 7.05 0.75 -17.91
CA GLU A 171 7.47 -0.47 -18.63
C GLU A 171 8.98 -0.65 -18.55
N THR A 172 9.73 0.44 -18.77
CA THR A 172 11.19 0.43 -18.68
C THR A 172 11.65 0.24 -17.24
N ALA A 173 10.97 0.85 -16.27
CA ALA A 173 11.27 0.64 -14.86
C ALA A 173 11.10 -0.83 -14.45
N LEU A 174 9.97 -1.45 -14.83
CA LEU A 174 9.71 -2.87 -14.58
C LEU A 174 10.78 -3.76 -15.20
N HIS A 175 11.12 -3.52 -16.48
CA HIS A 175 12.15 -4.29 -17.17
C HIS A 175 13.50 -4.23 -16.43
N GLN A 176 13.91 -3.05 -15.96
CA GLN A 176 15.14 -2.89 -15.18
C GLN A 176 15.08 -3.59 -13.81
N TYR A 177 13.94 -3.52 -13.12
CA TYR A 177 13.75 -4.28 -11.88
C TYR A 177 13.80 -5.79 -12.11
N GLN A 178 13.23 -6.31 -13.21
CA GLN A 178 13.29 -7.72 -13.55
C GLN A 178 14.73 -8.18 -13.83
N LEU A 179 15.52 -7.37 -14.54
CA LEU A 179 16.94 -7.67 -14.78
C LEU A 179 17.74 -7.74 -13.47
N ALA A 180 17.52 -6.79 -12.55
CA ALA A 180 18.18 -6.80 -11.25
C ALA A 180 17.70 -7.96 -10.36
N ALA A 181 16.40 -8.25 -10.38
CA ALA A 181 15.78 -9.34 -9.63
C ALA A 181 16.30 -10.72 -10.10
N ALA A 182 16.48 -10.93 -11.40
CA ALA A 182 17.04 -12.15 -11.96
C ALA A 182 18.49 -12.43 -11.47
N GLN A 183 19.18 -11.40 -10.96
CA GLN A 183 20.51 -11.49 -10.38
C GLN A 183 20.49 -11.48 -8.83
N GLY A 184 19.32 -11.63 -8.22
CA GLY A 184 19.16 -11.73 -6.77
C GLY A 184 19.06 -10.39 -6.02
N HIS A 185 18.81 -9.26 -6.71
CA HIS A 185 18.63 -7.97 -6.04
C HIS A 185 17.26 -7.89 -5.34
N ILE A 186 17.24 -8.12 -4.02
CA ILE A 186 16.00 -8.30 -3.26
C ILE A 186 15.03 -7.10 -3.33
N ALA A 187 15.52 -5.87 -3.21
CA ALA A 187 14.66 -4.69 -3.36
C ALA A 187 14.07 -4.56 -4.78
N ALA A 188 14.73 -5.13 -5.79
CA ALA A 188 14.20 -5.15 -7.16
C ALA A 188 13.13 -6.25 -7.32
N VAL A 189 13.31 -7.40 -6.66
CA VAL A 189 12.29 -8.45 -6.55
C VAL A 189 11.01 -7.87 -5.94
N TYR A 190 11.13 -7.18 -4.80
CA TYR A 190 10.00 -6.50 -4.16
C TYR A 190 9.33 -5.46 -5.08
N ASN A 191 10.12 -4.54 -5.66
CA ASN A 191 9.57 -3.50 -6.54
C ASN A 191 8.90 -4.08 -7.79
N ALA A 192 9.43 -5.16 -8.37
CA ALA A 192 8.76 -5.86 -9.46
C ALA A 192 7.41 -6.46 -9.00
N GLY A 193 7.35 -7.03 -7.79
CA GLY A 193 6.10 -7.48 -7.17
C GLY A 193 5.06 -6.37 -7.07
N TYR A 194 5.47 -5.20 -6.60
CA TYR A 194 4.62 -4.01 -6.52
C TYR A 194 4.09 -3.55 -7.88
N PHE A 195 4.93 -3.59 -8.92
CA PHE A 195 4.50 -3.23 -10.27
C PHE A 195 3.44 -4.19 -10.81
N TYR A 196 3.56 -5.49 -10.56
CA TYR A 196 2.52 -6.46 -10.94
C TYR A 196 1.24 -6.31 -10.11
N GLU A 197 1.35 -5.99 -8.82
CA GLU A 197 0.20 -5.77 -7.95
C GLU A 197 -0.66 -4.59 -8.42
N MET A 198 0.00 -3.51 -8.84
CA MET A 198 -0.61 -2.25 -9.27
C MET A 198 -0.89 -2.17 -10.78
N GLY A 199 -0.36 -3.09 -11.59
CA GLY A 199 -0.45 -3.01 -13.06
C GLY A 199 0.33 -1.83 -13.64
N LEU A 200 1.51 -1.53 -13.09
CA LEU A 200 2.36 -0.44 -13.56
C LEU A 200 3.28 -0.95 -14.67
N GLY A 201 3.14 -0.42 -15.89
CA GLY A 201 3.97 -0.84 -17.03
C GLY A 201 3.74 -2.28 -17.48
N THR A 202 2.65 -2.90 -17.03
CA THR A 202 2.19 -4.25 -17.36
C THR A 202 0.73 -4.38 -16.94
N GLU A 203 0.02 -5.40 -17.42
CA GLU A 203 -1.27 -5.77 -16.83
C GLU A 203 -1.11 -6.20 -15.37
N ARG A 204 -2.14 -5.92 -14.55
CA ARG A 204 -2.18 -6.30 -13.15
C ARG A 204 -2.17 -7.83 -13.01
N ASP A 205 -1.23 -8.36 -12.24
CA ASP A 205 -1.06 -9.79 -11.99
C ASP A 205 -0.81 -10.03 -10.49
N PRO A 206 -1.88 -10.20 -9.68
CA PRO A 206 -1.75 -10.38 -8.25
C PRO A 206 -1.06 -11.70 -7.88
N VAL A 207 -1.16 -12.73 -8.72
CA VAL A 207 -0.51 -14.03 -8.47
C VAL A 207 1.00 -13.89 -8.59
N LYS A 208 1.47 -13.24 -9.66
CA LYS A 208 2.90 -12.97 -9.86
C LYS A 208 3.46 -12.00 -8.82
N ALA A 209 2.67 -11.01 -8.41
CA ALA A 209 3.04 -10.13 -7.31
C ALA A 209 3.30 -10.92 -6.01
N ALA A 210 2.37 -11.80 -5.63
CA ALA A 210 2.51 -12.63 -4.44
C ALA A 210 3.71 -13.58 -4.51
N GLN A 211 4.01 -14.14 -5.69
CA GLN A 211 5.23 -14.96 -5.89
C GLN A 211 6.52 -14.16 -5.67
N LEU A 212 6.60 -12.94 -6.19
CA LEU A 212 7.75 -12.06 -6.00
C LEU A 212 7.88 -11.60 -4.53
N TYR A 213 6.76 -11.28 -3.88
CA TYR A 213 6.76 -10.98 -2.45
C TYR A 213 7.19 -12.19 -1.61
N ALA A 214 6.83 -13.41 -2.00
CA ALA A 214 7.33 -14.63 -1.36
C ALA A 214 8.85 -14.77 -1.49
N GLN A 215 9.41 -14.55 -2.68
CA GLN A 215 10.86 -14.56 -2.88
C GLN A 215 11.58 -13.51 -2.03
N ALA A 216 11.05 -12.28 -1.98
CA ALA A 216 11.61 -11.22 -1.13
C ALA A 216 11.52 -11.59 0.37
N ALA A 217 10.37 -12.12 0.80
CA ALA A 217 10.15 -12.51 2.19
C ALA A 217 11.06 -13.66 2.64
N GLU A 218 11.29 -14.65 1.77
CA GLU A 218 12.22 -15.76 1.99
C GLU A 218 13.68 -15.27 2.12
N ALA A 219 14.04 -14.22 1.38
CA ALA A 219 15.33 -13.55 1.50
C ALA A 219 15.45 -12.65 2.75
N GLY A 220 14.40 -12.58 3.59
CA GLY A 220 14.38 -11.83 4.85
C GLY A 220 13.89 -10.39 4.73
N ASP A 221 13.45 -9.94 3.56
CA ASP A 221 13.01 -8.56 3.34
C ASP A 221 11.71 -8.23 4.07
N SER A 222 11.70 -7.17 4.89
CA SER A 222 10.53 -6.81 5.70
C SER A 222 9.35 -6.28 4.90
N ASP A 223 9.61 -5.58 3.78
CA ASP A 223 8.56 -5.09 2.89
C ASP A 223 7.87 -6.25 2.16
N GLY A 224 8.66 -7.21 1.68
CA GLY A 224 8.21 -8.48 1.12
C GLY A 224 7.40 -9.32 2.11
N GLN A 225 7.88 -9.47 3.35
CA GLN A 225 7.14 -10.15 4.42
C GLN A 225 5.79 -9.48 4.70
N CYS A 226 5.76 -8.15 4.84
CA CYS A 226 4.53 -7.41 5.07
C CYS A 226 3.54 -7.51 3.90
N SER A 227 4.03 -7.50 2.66
CA SER A 227 3.17 -7.51 1.48
C SER A 227 2.64 -8.91 1.18
N LEU A 228 3.45 -9.95 1.38
CA LEU A 228 2.99 -11.34 1.32
C LEU A 228 1.97 -11.64 2.43
N ALA A 229 2.19 -11.11 3.64
CA ALA A 229 1.21 -11.22 4.72
C ALA A 229 -0.14 -10.62 4.31
N TRP A 230 -0.13 -9.45 3.66
CA TRP A 230 -1.34 -8.82 3.14
C TRP A 230 -2.01 -9.65 2.04
N CYS A 231 -1.23 -10.28 1.14
CA CYS A 231 -1.77 -11.23 0.16
C CYS A 231 -2.52 -12.38 0.83
N TYR A 232 -1.95 -13.00 1.87
CA TYR A 232 -2.61 -14.07 2.62
C TYR A 232 -3.82 -13.59 3.46
N ASP A 233 -3.78 -12.38 4.01
CA ASP A 233 -4.88 -11.79 4.80
C ASP A 233 -6.11 -11.51 3.92
N THR A 234 -5.87 -10.97 2.73
CA THR A 234 -6.93 -10.58 1.78
C THR A 234 -7.32 -11.68 0.80
N GLY A 235 -6.47 -12.69 0.60
CA GLY A 235 -6.61 -13.66 -0.49
C GLY A 235 -6.21 -13.10 -1.87
N THR A 236 -5.42 -12.02 -1.90
CA THR A 236 -4.98 -11.40 -3.16
C THR A 236 -3.82 -12.19 -3.76
N GLY A 237 -4.08 -12.89 -4.87
CA GLY A 237 -3.06 -13.65 -5.61
C GLY A 237 -2.65 -14.99 -4.99
N VAL A 238 -3.15 -15.30 -3.79
CA VAL A 238 -2.95 -16.55 -3.06
C VAL A 238 -4.24 -16.96 -2.36
N GLU A 239 -4.38 -18.23 -2.01
CA GLU A 239 -5.46 -18.66 -1.13
C GLU A 239 -5.36 -17.94 0.23
N LYS A 240 -6.48 -17.44 0.74
CA LYS A 240 -6.54 -16.69 1.99
C LYS A 240 -6.10 -17.60 3.17
N ASP A 241 -5.09 -17.16 3.92
CA ASP A 241 -4.57 -17.86 5.10
C ASP A 241 -4.22 -16.86 6.21
N PRO A 242 -5.17 -16.54 7.11
CA PRO A 242 -4.95 -15.58 8.18
C PRO A 242 -3.82 -15.96 9.14
N ARG A 243 -3.55 -17.27 9.36
CA ARG A 243 -2.49 -17.71 10.27
C ARG A 243 -1.12 -17.39 9.68
N ARG A 244 -0.92 -17.69 8.40
CA ARG A 244 0.31 -17.31 7.68
C ARG A 244 0.49 -15.80 7.60
N ALA A 245 -0.60 -15.05 7.41
CA ALA A 245 -0.54 -13.59 7.42
C ALA A 245 -0.02 -13.05 8.76
N VAL A 246 -0.58 -13.52 9.89
CA VAL A 246 -0.13 -13.13 11.24
C VAL A 246 1.34 -13.46 11.47
N GLU A 247 1.80 -14.66 11.08
CA GLU A 247 3.20 -15.07 11.22
C GLU A 247 4.17 -14.18 10.42
N LEU A 248 3.82 -13.85 9.18
CA LEU A 248 4.63 -12.99 8.31
C LEU A 248 4.62 -11.53 8.77
N TYR A 249 3.47 -11.01 9.20
CA TYR A 249 3.42 -9.69 9.81
C TYR A 249 4.31 -9.64 11.06
N GLN A 250 4.28 -10.67 11.92
CA GLN A 250 5.15 -10.73 13.10
C GLN A 250 6.64 -10.70 12.72
N LYS A 251 7.07 -11.46 11.70
CA LYS A 251 8.46 -11.40 11.20
C LYS A 251 8.86 -10.00 10.75
N ALA A 252 7.97 -9.29 10.05
CA ALA A 252 8.22 -7.91 9.63
C ALA A 252 8.23 -6.93 10.83
N VAL A 253 7.39 -7.16 11.84
CA VAL A 253 7.37 -6.39 13.10
C VAL A 253 8.66 -6.55 13.88
N ASP A 254 9.23 -7.76 13.92
CA ASP A 254 10.51 -8.03 14.59
C ASP A 254 11.68 -7.26 13.94
N GLN A 255 11.52 -6.87 12.68
CA GLN A 255 12.45 -6.00 11.94
C GLN A 255 12.10 -4.50 12.03
N GLY A 256 11.06 -4.12 12.77
CA GLY A 256 10.65 -2.73 12.96
C GLY A 256 9.71 -2.17 11.89
N HIS A 257 9.12 -3.01 11.03
CA HIS A 257 8.28 -2.55 9.91
C HIS A 257 6.93 -1.95 10.36
N LEU A 258 6.75 -0.64 10.16
CA LEU A 258 5.62 0.13 10.72
C LEU A 258 4.25 -0.30 10.19
N ARG A 259 4.12 -0.54 8.88
CA ARG A 259 2.86 -1.00 8.27
C ARG A 259 2.50 -2.41 8.74
N ALA A 260 3.49 -3.25 9.03
CA ALA A 260 3.24 -4.59 9.56
C ALA A 260 2.76 -4.52 11.02
N MET A 261 3.31 -3.61 11.83
CA MET A 261 2.79 -3.35 13.19
C MET A 261 1.32 -2.95 13.16
N HIS A 262 0.97 -2.03 12.26
CA HIS A 262 -0.42 -1.60 12.07
C HIS A 262 -1.34 -2.75 11.64
N ASN A 263 -0.96 -3.52 10.62
CA ASN A 263 -1.80 -4.61 10.12
C ASN A 263 -1.94 -5.74 11.14
N LEU A 264 -0.86 -6.10 11.85
CA LEU A 264 -0.91 -7.10 12.91
C LEU A 264 -1.79 -6.65 14.08
N ALA A 265 -1.77 -5.36 14.43
CA ALA A 265 -2.69 -4.80 15.41
C ALA A 265 -4.15 -4.97 14.98
N TRP A 266 -4.45 -4.78 13.70
CA TRP A 266 -5.76 -5.08 13.12
C TRP A 266 -6.12 -6.57 13.17
N CYS A 267 -5.18 -7.48 12.89
CA CYS A 267 -5.41 -8.93 13.05
C CYS A 267 -5.84 -9.26 14.49
N TYR A 268 -5.16 -8.71 15.50
CA TYR A 268 -5.52 -8.87 16.91
C TYR A 268 -6.88 -8.24 17.25
N ARG A 269 -7.16 -7.05 16.72
CA ARG A 269 -8.43 -6.35 16.93
C ARG A 269 -9.62 -7.12 16.37
N MET A 270 -9.49 -7.65 15.16
CA MET A 270 -10.51 -8.50 14.53
C MET A 270 -10.55 -9.91 15.13
N GLY A 271 -9.53 -10.32 15.88
CA GLY A 271 -9.45 -11.68 16.42
C GLY A 271 -9.29 -12.71 15.31
N GLN A 272 -8.47 -12.39 14.30
CA GLN A 272 -8.18 -13.32 13.22
C GLN A 272 -7.49 -14.59 13.76
N PRO A 273 -7.65 -15.75 13.09
CA PRO A 273 -6.95 -16.98 13.48
C PRO A 273 -5.42 -16.76 13.62
N GLY A 274 -4.87 -17.06 14.80
CA GLY A 274 -3.45 -16.81 15.14
C GLY A 274 -3.22 -15.50 15.90
N ALA A 275 -4.24 -14.63 15.97
CA ALA A 275 -4.28 -13.38 16.70
C ALA A 275 -5.54 -13.27 17.61
N ASP A 276 -6.11 -14.41 17.97
CA ASP A 276 -7.39 -14.56 18.69
C ASP A 276 -7.23 -14.93 20.18
N GLY A 277 -6.00 -14.84 20.71
CA GLY A 277 -5.67 -15.13 22.10
C GLY A 277 -6.31 -14.18 23.12
N PRO A 278 -6.32 -14.54 24.42
CA PRO A 278 -6.96 -13.76 25.47
C PRO A 278 -6.32 -12.37 25.69
N ASP A 279 -5.05 -12.19 25.29
CA ASP A 279 -4.28 -10.95 25.39
C ASP A 279 -4.29 -10.10 24.10
N ARG A 280 -5.20 -10.42 23.16
CA ARG A 280 -5.24 -9.75 21.84
C ARG A 280 -5.49 -8.25 21.95
N LYS A 281 -6.27 -7.80 22.93
CA LYS A 281 -6.61 -6.37 23.07
C LYS A 281 -5.36 -5.56 23.43
N GLU A 282 -4.62 -6.05 24.40
CA GLU A 282 -3.39 -5.44 24.90
C GLU A 282 -2.31 -5.43 23.80
N LYS A 283 -2.14 -6.55 23.08
CA LYS A 283 -1.19 -6.66 21.96
C LYS A 283 -1.50 -5.70 20.80
N ALA A 284 -2.77 -5.59 20.42
CA ALA A 284 -3.19 -4.66 19.37
C ALA A 284 -2.86 -3.21 19.74
N VAL A 285 -3.24 -2.78 20.96
CA VAL A 285 -2.92 -1.43 21.45
C VAL A 285 -1.41 -1.19 21.50
N GLU A 286 -0.63 -2.16 21.97
CA GLU A 286 0.82 -2.03 22.04
C GLU A 286 1.42 -1.79 20.65
N LEU A 287 1.01 -2.57 19.65
CA LEU A 287 1.47 -2.44 18.27
C LEU A 287 1.03 -1.11 17.64
N PHE A 288 -0.22 -0.69 17.85
CA PHE A 288 -0.67 0.65 17.43
C PHE A 288 0.17 1.74 18.08
N ARG A 289 0.45 1.65 19.39
CA ARG A 289 1.27 2.62 20.12
C ARG A 289 2.71 2.67 19.60
N ARG A 290 3.33 1.52 19.31
CA ARG A 290 4.70 1.42 18.75
C ARG A 290 4.79 2.00 17.35
N ALA A 291 3.79 1.78 16.50
CA ALA A 291 3.75 2.38 15.16
C ALA A 291 3.45 3.89 15.22
N ALA A 292 2.53 4.30 16.10
CA ALA A 292 2.14 5.69 16.30
C ALA A 292 3.29 6.55 16.86
N SER A 293 4.09 6.02 17.79
CA SER A 293 5.25 6.73 18.35
C SER A 293 6.35 6.99 17.30
N GLN A 294 6.41 6.16 16.27
CA GLN A 294 7.30 6.31 15.12
C GLN A 294 6.66 7.09 13.94
N GLY A 295 5.46 7.65 14.15
CA GLY A 295 4.82 8.56 13.20
C GLY A 295 3.92 7.91 12.15
N TYR A 296 3.51 6.64 12.33
CA TYR A 296 2.54 6.01 11.42
C TYR A 296 1.11 6.49 11.73
N MET A 297 0.61 7.46 10.95
CA MET A 297 -0.62 8.22 11.26
C MET A 297 -1.88 7.35 11.31
N SER A 298 -1.99 6.30 10.51
CA SER A 298 -3.13 5.37 10.61
C SER A 298 -3.19 4.69 11.97
N SER A 299 -2.03 4.33 12.55
CA SER A 299 -1.97 3.80 13.92
C SER A 299 -2.17 4.88 14.99
N VAL A 300 -1.82 6.14 14.72
CA VAL A 300 -2.19 7.26 15.61
C VAL A 300 -3.71 7.36 15.72
N CYS A 301 -4.41 7.33 14.58
CA CYS A 301 -5.87 7.34 14.53
C CYS A 301 -6.48 6.12 15.19
N ASP A 302 -6.04 4.91 14.86
CA ASP A 302 -6.62 3.67 15.41
C ASP A 302 -6.33 3.50 16.91
N LEU A 303 -5.21 4.03 17.40
CA LEU A 303 -5.00 4.15 18.84
C LEU A 303 -6.01 5.11 19.49
N GLY A 304 -6.38 6.19 18.81
CA GLY A 304 -7.47 7.08 19.22
C GLY A 304 -8.80 6.33 19.33
N ILE A 305 -9.12 5.47 18.36
CA ILE A 305 -10.31 4.61 18.39
C ILE A 305 -10.28 3.67 19.60
N CYS A 306 -9.13 3.06 19.91
CA CYS A 306 -8.99 2.24 21.11
C CYS A 306 -9.29 3.02 22.41
N TYR A 307 -8.82 4.27 22.52
CA TYR A 307 -9.13 5.13 23.66
C TYR A 307 -10.60 5.59 23.69
N GLN A 308 -11.21 5.88 22.53
CA GLN A 308 -12.62 6.26 22.45
C GLN A 308 -13.54 5.13 22.90
N GLU A 309 -13.24 3.90 22.50
CA GLU A 309 -14.04 2.72 22.82
C GLU A 309 -13.69 2.08 24.19
N GLY A 310 -12.57 2.47 24.80
CA GLY A 310 -12.04 1.75 25.96
C GLY A 310 -11.62 0.30 25.62
N TRP A 311 -11.14 0.08 24.40
CA TRP A 311 -10.79 -1.26 23.91
C TRP A 311 -9.28 -1.52 24.09
N GLY A 312 -8.93 -2.45 25.01
CA GLY A 312 -7.54 -2.76 25.35
C GLY A 312 -6.82 -1.69 26.17
N VAL A 313 -7.48 -0.56 26.43
CA VAL A 313 -7.08 0.54 27.30
C VAL A 313 -8.32 1.09 28.02
N PRO A 314 -8.17 1.74 29.19
CA PRO A 314 -9.26 2.52 29.77
C PRO A 314 -9.76 3.59 28.78
N GLN A 315 -11.07 3.83 28.76
CA GLN A 315 -11.66 4.85 27.92
C GLN A 315 -11.12 6.24 28.29
N ASP A 316 -10.72 7.01 27.29
CA ASP A 316 -10.20 8.37 27.43
C ASP A 316 -10.51 9.19 26.19
N LEU A 317 -11.62 9.93 26.23
CA LEU A 317 -12.11 10.71 25.09
C LEU A 317 -11.21 11.91 24.78
N ASP A 318 -10.62 12.53 25.80
CA ASP A 318 -9.66 13.64 25.62
C ASP A 318 -8.42 13.15 24.86
N LYS A 319 -7.91 11.97 25.23
CA LYS A 319 -6.78 11.36 24.54
C LYS A 319 -7.12 10.93 23.12
N ALA A 320 -8.33 10.40 22.89
CA ALA A 320 -8.80 10.06 21.55
C ALA A 320 -8.82 11.30 20.64
N LEU A 321 -9.39 12.41 21.12
CA LEU A 321 -9.44 13.67 20.39
C LEU A 321 -8.05 14.27 20.10
N GLU A 322 -7.11 14.18 21.06
CA GLU A 322 -5.72 14.59 20.84
C GLU A 322 -5.08 13.79 19.69
N LEU A 323 -5.27 12.47 19.68
CA LEU A 323 -4.72 11.59 18.65
C LEU A 323 -5.37 11.83 17.28
N TYR A 324 -6.69 12.01 17.23
CA TYR A 324 -7.39 12.33 15.99
C TYR A 324 -6.94 13.66 15.41
N ARG A 325 -6.84 14.72 16.24
CA ARG A 325 -6.31 16.03 15.79
C ARG A 325 -4.89 15.90 15.26
N LYS A 326 -4.02 15.20 15.97
CA LYS A 326 -2.64 14.95 15.52
C LYS A 326 -2.57 14.25 14.16
N ALA A 327 -3.44 13.27 13.90
CA ALA A 327 -3.48 12.56 12.62
C ALA A 327 -4.13 13.42 11.51
N ALA A 328 -5.19 14.17 11.83
CA ALA A 328 -5.88 15.08 10.91
C ALA A 328 -4.98 16.25 10.48
N ASP A 329 -4.17 16.82 11.39
CA ASP A 329 -3.19 17.88 11.10
C ASP A 329 -2.09 17.41 10.12
N ARG A 330 -1.91 16.09 10.00
CA ARG A 330 -1.02 15.45 9.01
C ARG A 330 -1.75 15.00 7.75
N GLY A 331 -3.01 15.40 7.58
CA GLY A 331 -3.83 15.13 6.40
C GLY A 331 -4.53 13.77 6.38
N LEU A 332 -4.60 13.05 7.51
CA LEU A 332 -5.28 11.75 7.53
C LEU A 332 -6.80 11.94 7.50
N ALA A 333 -7.41 11.70 6.33
CA ALA A 333 -8.84 11.83 6.10
C ALA A 333 -9.72 10.99 7.05
N LYS A 334 -9.28 9.77 7.41
CA LYS A 334 -9.97 8.92 8.39
C LYS A 334 -10.09 9.59 9.77
N ALA A 335 -9.04 10.28 10.23
CA ALA A 335 -9.07 10.97 11.51
C ALA A 335 -10.01 12.20 11.48
N MET A 336 -10.13 12.86 10.33
CA MET A 336 -11.10 13.93 10.13
C MET A 336 -12.54 13.40 10.23
N ASN A 337 -12.83 12.20 9.68
CA ASN A 337 -14.11 11.53 9.89
C ASN A 337 -14.38 11.29 11.38
N CYS A 338 -13.41 10.72 12.12
CA CYS A 338 -13.58 10.47 13.55
C CYS A 338 -13.83 11.76 14.35
N LEU A 339 -13.16 12.88 14.00
CA LEU A 339 -13.47 14.18 14.62
C LEU A 339 -14.88 14.65 14.31
N GLY A 340 -15.36 14.45 13.07
CA GLY A 340 -16.73 14.73 12.68
C GLY A 340 -17.74 13.92 13.51
N GLU A 341 -17.49 12.62 13.69
CA GLU A 341 -18.32 11.75 14.52
C GLU A 341 -18.33 12.19 16.00
N CYS A 342 -17.18 12.55 16.57
CA CYS A 342 -17.11 13.07 17.94
C CYS A 342 -17.92 14.36 18.09
N CYS A 343 -17.81 15.30 17.15
CA CYS A 343 -18.62 16.53 17.16
C CYS A 343 -20.12 16.26 16.96
N TRP A 344 -20.47 15.29 16.11
CA TRP A 344 -21.86 14.91 15.87
C TRP A 344 -22.51 14.31 17.11
N ARG A 345 -21.80 13.42 17.83
CA ARG A 345 -22.33 12.70 18.99
C ARG A 345 -22.09 13.41 20.32
N GLY A 346 -21.25 14.44 20.35
CA GLY A 346 -20.82 15.10 21.58
C GLY A 346 -19.90 14.21 22.44
N GLU A 347 -19.09 13.36 21.81
CA GLU A 347 -18.17 12.46 22.51
C GLU A 347 -16.85 13.17 22.82
N GLY A 348 -16.65 13.54 24.09
CA GLY A 348 -15.45 14.26 24.56
C GLY A 348 -15.40 15.74 24.16
N VAL A 349 -16.37 16.21 23.37
CA VAL A 349 -16.58 17.61 22.99
C VAL A 349 -18.06 17.95 23.10
N GLU A 350 -18.39 19.24 23.20
CA GLU A 350 -19.78 19.68 23.07
C GLU A 350 -20.32 19.32 21.67
N GLN A 351 -21.55 18.81 21.62
CA GLN A 351 -22.19 18.45 20.36
C GLN A 351 -22.31 19.69 19.46
N ASN A 352 -21.84 19.55 18.22
CA ASN A 352 -21.88 20.63 17.23
C ASN A 352 -21.99 20.06 15.82
N LEU A 353 -23.19 20.14 15.23
CA LEU A 353 -23.50 19.61 13.90
C LEU A 353 -22.78 20.36 12.78
N GLN A 354 -22.59 21.67 12.94
CA GLN A 354 -21.85 22.48 11.97
C GLN A 354 -20.36 22.09 11.95
N ALA A 355 -19.74 21.96 13.11
CA ALA A 355 -18.36 21.50 13.22
C ALA A 355 -18.20 20.05 12.73
N ALA A 356 -19.20 19.19 12.96
CA ALA A 356 -19.22 17.84 12.43
C ALA A 356 -19.19 17.83 10.90
N LEU A 357 -20.07 18.59 10.25
CA LEU A 357 -20.10 18.73 8.80
C LEU A 357 -18.77 19.26 8.25
N GLU A 358 -18.18 20.29 8.87
CA GLU A 358 -16.88 20.81 8.45
C GLU A 358 -15.76 19.75 8.49
N TRP A 359 -15.75 18.89 9.51
CA TRP A 359 -14.79 17.80 9.60
C TRP A 359 -15.07 16.68 8.59
N PHE A 360 -16.34 16.32 8.39
CA PHE A 360 -16.72 15.36 7.36
C PHE A 360 -16.32 15.85 5.97
N GLU A 361 -16.57 17.11 5.61
CA GLU A 361 -16.17 17.64 4.30
C GLU A 361 -14.65 17.67 4.11
N LYS A 362 -13.87 17.96 5.16
CA LYS A 362 -12.41 17.85 5.11
C LYS A 362 -11.96 16.41 4.87
N GLY A 363 -12.55 15.44 5.58
CA GLY A 363 -12.30 14.02 5.37
C GLY A 363 -12.71 13.55 3.98
N ALA A 364 -13.85 14.04 3.48
CA ALA A 364 -14.40 13.72 2.18
C ALA A 364 -13.52 14.23 1.04
N ALA A 365 -13.01 15.46 1.16
CA ALA A 365 -12.02 16.05 0.27
C ALA A 365 -10.67 15.29 0.30
N GLY A 366 -10.33 14.70 1.45
CA GLY A 366 -9.21 13.77 1.61
C GLY A 366 -9.47 12.36 1.07
N GLY A 367 -10.65 12.09 0.50
CA GLY A 367 -11.00 10.82 -0.15
C GLY A 367 -11.49 9.72 0.79
N ASN A 368 -11.76 10.01 2.07
CA ASN A 368 -12.29 8.98 2.97
C ASN A 368 -13.76 8.65 2.64
N PRO A 369 -14.11 7.39 2.35
CA PRO A 369 -15.46 7.03 1.91
C PRO A 369 -16.52 7.20 3.00
N GLU A 370 -16.18 6.92 4.26
CA GLU A 370 -17.09 7.16 5.40
C GLU A 370 -17.42 8.65 5.55
N ALA A 371 -16.41 9.52 5.45
CA ALA A 371 -16.59 10.97 5.49
C ALA A 371 -17.39 11.50 4.28
N GLN A 372 -17.18 10.95 3.08
CA GLN A 372 -17.99 11.32 1.91
C GLN A 372 -19.46 10.98 2.12
N PHE A 373 -19.75 9.77 2.61
CA PHE A 373 -21.12 9.38 2.96
C PHE A 373 -21.70 10.27 4.06
N ASN A 374 -20.97 10.48 5.16
CA ASN A 374 -21.43 11.27 6.29
C ASN A 374 -21.67 12.74 5.91
N ALA A 375 -20.77 13.36 5.14
CA ALA A 375 -20.96 14.72 4.63
C ALA A 375 -22.20 14.79 3.73
N ALA A 376 -22.33 13.86 2.79
CA ALA A 376 -23.46 13.82 1.87
C ALA A 376 -24.79 13.70 2.61
N TRP A 377 -24.88 12.77 3.56
CA TRP A 377 -26.08 12.54 4.35
C TRP A 377 -26.43 13.75 5.24
N PHE A 378 -25.44 14.36 5.90
CA PHE A 378 -25.66 15.60 6.69
C PHE A 378 -26.26 16.73 5.86
N LEU A 379 -25.80 16.88 4.62
CA LEU A 379 -26.25 17.91 3.69
C LEU A 379 -27.64 17.57 3.12
N ASP A 380 -27.90 16.31 2.78
CA ASP A 380 -29.18 15.89 2.21
C ASP A 380 -30.33 16.01 3.22
N GLU A 381 -30.06 15.67 4.48
CA GLU A 381 -31.02 15.75 5.59
C GLU A 381 -31.10 17.14 6.23
N GLY A 382 -30.16 18.05 5.95
CA GLY A 382 -30.11 19.37 6.59
C GLY A 382 -29.81 19.30 8.09
N LEU A 383 -28.97 18.37 8.54
CA LEU A 383 -28.68 18.23 9.98
C LEU A 383 -27.91 19.41 10.56
N ALA A 384 -27.10 20.08 9.73
CA ALA A 384 -26.31 21.24 10.12
C ALA A 384 -26.88 22.57 9.56
N GLY A 385 -28.17 22.63 9.23
CA GLY A 385 -28.79 23.85 8.67
C GLY A 385 -29.91 23.53 7.69
N GLU A 386 -30.04 24.33 6.64
CA GLU A 386 -30.93 23.97 5.53
C GLU A 386 -30.29 22.88 4.68
N ALA A 387 -31.12 21.99 4.11
CA ALA A 387 -30.63 20.92 3.24
C ALA A 387 -29.97 21.49 1.98
N ASP A 388 -28.83 20.93 1.60
CA ASP A 388 -28.06 21.30 0.42
C ASP A 388 -27.82 20.06 -0.46
N HIS A 389 -28.88 19.69 -1.17
CA HIS A 389 -28.90 18.48 -1.98
C HIS A 389 -27.85 18.49 -3.11
N ALA A 390 -27.48 19.67 -3.63
CA ALA A 390 -26.47 19.76 -4.69
C ALA A 390 -25.08 19.38 -4.17
N ARG A 391 -24.70 19.84 -2.97
CA ARG A 391 -23.46 19.39 -2.32
C ARG A 391 -23.56 17.94 -1.84
N ALA A 392 -24.74 17.49 -1.41
CA ALA A 392 -24.93 16.08 -1.06
C ALA A 392 -24.62 15.15 -2.25
N VAL A 393 -25.23 15.43 -3.41
CA VAL A 393 -24.99 14.71 -4.67
C VAL A 393 -23.50 14.72 -5.02
N HIS A 394 -22.82 15.86 -4.91
CA HIS A 394 -21.39 15.96 -5.19
C HIS A 394 -20.57 14.91 -4.41
N TRP A 395 -20.86 14.75 -3.11
CA TRP A 395 -20.16 13.79 -2.27
C TRP A 395 -20.59 12.35 -2.51
N TYR A 396 -21.87 12.08 -2.78
CA TYR A 396 -22.32 10.75 -3.20
C TYR A 396 -21.70 10.30 -4.53
N GLU A 397 -21.58 11.19 -5.51
CA GLU A 397 -20.89 10.91 -6.78
C GLU A 397 -19.39 10.69 -6.59
N ALA A 398 -18.75 11.42 -5.67
CA ALA A 398 -17.36 11.19 -5.30
C ALA A 398 -17.16 9.80 -4.68
N LEU A 399 -18.11 9.36 -3.84
CA LEU A 399 -18.12 8.02 -3.23
C LEU A 399 -18.34 6.92 -4.27
N LEU A 400 -19.30 7.10 -5.19
CA LEU A 400 -19.60 6.17 -6.28
C LEU A 400 -18.33 5.84 -7.11
N LYS A 401 -17.52 6.85 -7.42
CA LYS A 401 -16.26 6.71 -8.19
C LYS A 401 -15.22 5.79 -7.56
N GLN A 402 -15.28 5.54 -6.25
CA GLN A 402 -14.34 4.67 -5.56
C GLN A 402 -14.60 3.17 -5.80
N ALA A 403 -15.80 2.79 -6.27
CA ALA A 403 -16.21 1.42 -6.57
C ALA A 403 -15.91 0.40 -5.44
N LEU A 404 -16.53 0.61 -4.27
CA LEU A 404 -16.34 -0.19 -3.05
C LEU A 404 -17.62 -0.94 -2.64
N PRO A 405 -18.15 -1.87 -3.47
CA PRO A 405 -19.45 -2.51 -3.25
C PRO A 405 -19.54 -3.30 -1.94
N GLU A 406 -18.42 -3.76 -1.40
CA GLU A 406 -18.36 -4.47 -0.13
C GLU A 406 -18.52 -3.55 1.10
N ARG A 407 -18.43 -2.23 0.94
CA ARG A 407 -18.56 -1.26 2.04
C ARG A 407 -20.00 -0.78 2.20
N GLU A 408 -20.45 -0.79 3.44
CA GLU A 408 -21.79 -0.33 3.79
C GLU A 408 -22.05 1.15 3.44
N CYS A 409 -21.12 2.04 3.79
CA CYS A 409 -21.25 3.46 3.46
C CYS A 409 -21.38 3.70 1.96
N TRP A 410 -20.69 2.91 1.13
CA TRP A 410 -20.75 3.00 -0.32
C TRP A 410 -22.12 2.56 -0.83
N ARG A 411 -22.60 1.36 -0.47
CA ARG A 411 -23.90 0.86 -0.96
C ARG A 411 -25.06 1.74 -0.48
N ASN A 412 -24.99 2.28 0.74
CA ASN A 412 -25.98 3.22 1.27
C ASN A 412 -25.91 4.57 0.52
N GLY A 413 -24.70 5.08 0.27
CA GLY A 413 -24.52 6.31 -0.51
C GLY A 413 -25.01 6.20 -1.95
N VAL A 414 -24.81 5.05 -2.60
CA VAL A 414 -25.30 4.78 -3.95
C VAL A 414 -26.83 4.71 -3.97
N ASN A 415 -27.46 4.08 -2.96
CA ASN A 415 -28.91 4.11 -2.80
C ASN A 415 -29.42 5.56 -2.68
N ASN A 416 -28.83 6.35 -1.78
CA ASN A 416 -29.28 7.72 -1.52
C ASN A 416 -29.09 8.62 -2.76
N LEU A 417 -28.01 8.41 -3.53
CA LEU A 417 -27.86 9.08 -4.83
C LEU A 417 -28.98 8.72 -5.79
N GLY A 418 -29.41 7.45 -5.81
CA GLY A 418 -30.58 7.00 -6.56
C GLY A 418 -31.84 7.77 -6.17
N GLU A 419 -32.06 8.02 -4.87
CA GLU A 419 -33.17 8.85 -4.39
C GLU A 419 -33.05 10.31 -4.84
N CYS A 420 -31.85 10.89 -4.84
CA CYS A 420 -31.62 12.23 -5.38
C CYS A 420 -32.07 12.33 -6.84
N TYR A 421 -31.68 11.37 -7.68
CA TYR A 421 -32.12 11.31 -9.09
C TYR A 421 -33.61 11.00 -9.25
N ARG A 422 -34.19 10.13 -8.41
CA ARG A 422 -35.62 9.79 -8.45
C ARG A 422 -36.51 11.00 -8.19
N TYR A 423 -36.12 11.84 -7.22
CA TYR A 423 -36.93 12.98 -6.77
C TYR A 423 -36.45 14.33 -7.31
N GLY A 424 -35.31 14.40 -8.00
CA GLY A 424 -34.71 15.66 -8.47
C GLY A 424 -34.14 16.52 -7.33
N ARG A 425 -33.60 15.89 -6.28
CA ARG A 425 -32.95 16.59 -5.16
C ARG A 425 -31.50 16.92 -5.54
N GLY A 426 -31.22 18.18 -5.82
CA GLY A 426 -29.86 18.64 -6.16
C GLY A 426 -29.39 18.30 -7.58
N VAL A 427 -30.19 17.53 -8.33
CA VAL A 427 -29.97 17.12 -9.72
C VAL A 427 -31.28 17.17 -10.49
N GLU A 428 -31.21 17.15 -11.83
CA GLU A 428 -32.40 16.93 -12.66
C GLU A 428 -32.97 15.54 -12.39
N LYS A 429 -34.30 15.45 -12.32
CA LYS A 429 -35.00 14.19 -12.09
C LYS A 429 -34.76 13.24 -13.26
N ASP A 430 -34.17 12.07 -12.98
CA ASP A 430 -33.86 11.03 -13.96
C ASP A 430 -34.13 9.64 -13.35
N LEU A 431 -35.21 9.01 -13.80
CA LEU A 431 -35.62 7.69 -13.33
C LEU A 431 -34.77 6.54 -13.90
N GLU A 432 -34.11 6.74 -15.04
CA GLU A 432 -33.24 5.73 -15.64
C GLU A 432 -31.94 5.63 -14.85
N THR A 433 -31.33 6.77 -14.54
CA THR A 433 -30.14 6.84 -13.67
C THR A 433 -30.46 6.32 -12.26
N ALA A 434 -31.59 6.72 -11.67
CA ALA A 434 -32.04 6.20 -10.38
C ALA A 434 -32.17 4.67 -10.38
N GLU A 435 -32.76 4.08 -11.43
CA GLU A 435 -32.86 2.62 -11.58
C GLU A 435 -31.49 1.94 -11.58
N GLN A 436 -30.53 2.47 -12.36
CA GLN A 436 -29.19 1.89 -12.45
C GLN A 436 -28.49 1.91 -11.09
N LEU A 437 -28.62 3.01 -10.35
CA LEU A 437 -28.03 3.18 -9.02
C LEU A 437 -28.68 2.23 -8.00
N TYR A 438 -30.01 2.11 -7.97
CA TYR A 438 -30.67 1.16 -7.07
C TYR A 438 -30.29 -0.27 -7.36
N ARG A 439 -30.23 -0.68 -8.63
CA ARG A 439 -29.76 -2.03 -9.00
C ARG A 439 -28.33 -2.27 -8.54
N LEU A 440 -27.44 -1.30 -8.72
CA LEU A 440 -26.05 -1.39 -8.31
C LEU A 440 -25.91 -1.53 -6.78
N ALA A 441 -26.63 -0.71 -6.01
CA ALA A 441 -26.64 -0.79 -4.56
C ALA A 441 -27.27 -2.12 -4.07
N GLY A 442 -28.38 -2.54 -4.67
CA GLY A 442 -29.08 -3.78 -4.34
C GLY A 442 -28.25 -5.04 -4.61
N GLN A 443 -27.57 -5.09 -5.76
CA GLN A 443 -26.63 -6.16 -6.10
C GLN A 443 -25.41 -6.19 -5.16
N SER A 444 -25.09 -5.05 -4.54
CA SER A 444 -24.05 -4.91 -3.51
C SER A 444 -24.57 -5.21 -2.10
N GLY A 445 -25.80 -5.72 -1.97
CA GLY A 445 -26.40 -6.16 -0.72
C GLY A 445 -27.06 -5.06 0.10
N ASN A 446 -27.48 -3.94 -0.51
CA ASN A 446 -28.36 -2.96 0.12
C ASN A 446 -29.84 -3.32 -0.15
N ASP A 447 -30.56 -3.72 0.89
CA ASP A 447 -31.97 -4.12 0.85
C ASP A 447 -32.91 -2.94 0.53
N MET A 448 -32.66 -1.78 1.12
CA MET A 448 -33.42 -0.55 0.88
C MET A 448 -33.42 -0.12 -0.59
N ALA A 449 -32.36 -0.42 -1.34
CA ALA A 449 -32.28 -0.13 -2.76
C ALA A 449 -33.26 -0.98 -3.57
N TRP A 450 -33.45 -2.25 -3.22
CA TRP A 450 -34.47 -3.10 -3.84
C TRP A 450 -35.88 -2.63 -3.49
N PHE A 451 -36.10 -2.19 -2.25
CA PHE A 451 -37.36 -1.58 -1.84
C PHE A 451 -37.64 -0.30 -2.63
N ASN A 452 -36.69 0.62 -2.67
CA ASN A 452 -36.81 1.89 -3.39
C ASN A 452 -37.04 1.69 -4.89
N LEU A 453 -36.39 0.68 -5.48
CA LEU A 453 -36.61 0.30 -6.88
C LEU A 453 -38.03 -0.25 -7.09
N GLY A 454 -38.49 -1.14 -6.22
CA GLY A 454 -39.86 -1.66 -6.28
C GLY A 454 -40.90 -0.55 -6.14
N GLU A 455 -40.71 0.37 -5.20
CA GLU A 455 -41.61 1.50 -4.98
C GLU A 455 -41.63 2.42 -6.20
N MET A 456 -40.47 2.64 -6.84
CA MET A 456 -40.38 3.44 -8.06
C MET A 456 -41.18 2.82 -9.22
N TYR A 457 -41.12 1.50 -9.35
CA TYR A 457 -41.89 0.78 -10.36
C TYR A 457 -43.38 0.78 -10.06
N HIS A 458 -43.75 0.62 -8.79
CA HIS A 458 -45.14 0.62 -8.35
C HIS A 458 -45.78 2.01 -8.51
N GLN A 459 -45.12 3.07 -8.04
CA GLN A 459 -45.69 4.41 -7.96
C GLN A 459 -45.52 5.23 -9.24
N GLU A 460 -44.30 5.33 -9.78
CA GLU A 460 -44.01 6.18 -10.94
C GLU A 460 -44.22 5.45 -12.27
N LYS A 461 -43.75 4.20 -12.40
CA LYS A 461 -43.91 3.43 -13.64
C LYS A 461 -45.25 2.70 -13.76
N LYS A 462 -46.02 2.62 -12.67
CA LYS A 462 -47.32 1.92 -12.59
C LYS A 462 -47.25 0.46 -13.02
N ASP A 463 -46.15 -0.20 -12.70
CA ASP A 463 -45.89 -1.61 -13.00
C ASP A 463 -45.71 -2.41 -11.70
N ALA A 464 -46.83 -2.86 -11.16
CA ALA A 464 -46.87 -3.64 -9.93
C ALA A 464 -46.23 -5.04 -10.09
N ALA A 465 -46.20 -5.60 -11.30
CA ALA A 465 -45.60 -6.90 -11.55
C ALA A 465 -44.07 -6.82 -11.42
N ALA A 466 -43.46 -5.83 -12.07
CA ALA A 466 -42.04 -5.55 -11.92
C ALA A 466 -41.67 -5.16 -10.48
N ALA A 467 -42.51 -4.36 -9.81
CA ALA A 467 -42.31 -4.03 -8.39
C ALA A 467 -42.25 -5.29 -7.51
N ALA A 468 -43.18 -6.23 -7.71
CA ALA A 468 -43.18 -7.50 -6.98
C ALA A 468 -41.91 -8.34 -7.23
N GLU A 469 -41.34 -8.31 -8.44
CA GLU A 469 -40.08 -8.98 -8.75
C GLU A 469 -38.88 -8.37 -8.00
N PHE A 470 -38.81 -7.04 -7.90
CA PHE A 470 -37.75 -6.37 -7.14
C PHE A 470 -37.86 -6.62 -5.64
N TYR A 471 -39.06 -6.52 -5.07
CA TYR A 471 -39.28 -6.87 -3.67
C TYR A 471 -38.90 -8.33 -3.38
N ARG A 472 -39.25 -9.26 -4.27
CA ARG A 472 -38.87 -10.66 -4.15
C ARG A 472 -37.35 -10.84 -4.18
N THR A 473 -36.67 -10.15 -5.09
CA THR A 473 -35.21 -10.17 -5.16
C THR A 473 -34.58 -9.65 -3.86
N GLY A 474 -35.09 -8.56 -3.30
CA GLY A 474 -34.66 -8.06 -1.98
C GLY A 474 -34.84 -9.10 -0.87
N VAL A 475 -36.01 -9.75 -0.81
CA VAL A 475 -36.29 -10.81 0.19
C VAL A 475 -35.32 -12.00 0.06
N GLU A 476 -35.00 -12.41 -1.16
CA GLU A 476 -34.17 -13.58 -1.45
C GLU A 476 -32.67 -13.31 -1.28
N THR A 477 -32.20 -12.12 -1.60
CA THR A 477 -30.77 -11.79 -1.66
C THR A 477 -30.24 -11.06 -0.42
N CYS A 478 -31.11 -10.42 0.35
CA CYS A 478 -30.73 -9.68 1.55
C CYS A 478 -31.13 -10.42 2.83
N THR A 479 -30.29 -10.30 3.86
CA THR A 479 -30.53 -10.90 5.18
C THR A 479 -31.40 -10.00 6.06
N GLU A 480 -31.28 -8.69 5.87
CA GLU A 480 -32.15 -7.63 6.38
C GLU A 480 -33.23 -7.29 5.31
N GLY A 481 -34.17 -6.39 5.59
CA GLY A 481 -35.17 -5.95 4.59
C GLY A 481 -36.61 -6.34 4.91
N GLY A 482 -37.09 -5.92 6.08
CA GLY A 482 -38.50 -6.06 6.45
C GLY A 482 -39.43 -5.35 5.46
N ASP A 483 -39.01 -4.23 4.90
CA ASP A 483 -39.78 -3.41 3.96
C ASP A 483 -40.11 -4.12 2.65
N CYS A 484 -39.13 -4.81 2.05
CA CYS A 484 -39.36 -5.61 0.85
C CYS A 484 -40.37 -6.74 1.12
N ALA A 485 -40.23 -7.43 2.27
CA ALA A 485 -41.14 -8.51 2.64
C ALA A 485 -42.56 -7.98 2.87
N LEU A 486 -42.71 -6.86 3.59
CA LEU A 486 -43.99 -6.22 3.84
C LEU A 486 -44.65 -5.70 2.57
N ALA A 487 -43.90 -5.00 1.70
CA ALA A 487 -44.42 -4.51 0.43
C ALA A 487 -44.90 -5.65 -0.47
N LEU A 488 -44.13 -6.74 -0.56
CA LEU A 488 -44.55 -7.93 -1.30
C LEU A 488 -45.77 -8.61 -0.67
N ALA A 489 -45.86 -8.65 0.66
CA ALA A 489 -47.03 -9.18 1.36
C ALA A 489 -48.30 -8.40 1.00
N LEU A 490 -48.23 -7.07 0.97
CA LEU A 490 -49.34 -6.20 0.60
C LEU A 490 -49.77 -6.40 -0.87
N LEU A 491 -48.83 -6.64 -1.78
CA LEU A 491 -49.16 -6.97 -3.18
C LEU A 491 -49.90 -8.31 -3.30
N TYR A 492 -49.48 -9.34 -2.53
CA TYR A 492 -50.17 -10.63 -2.47
C TYR A 492 -51.55 -10.55 -1.80
N GLU A 493 -51.71 -9.76 -0.73
CA GLU A 493 -53.00 -9.51 -0.08
C GLU A 493 -54.02 -8.90 -1.07
N ASN A 494 -53.56 -7.96 -1.90
CA ASN A 494 -54.42 -7.20 -2.79
C ASN A 494 -54.49 -7.75 -4.23
N GLY A 495 -53.67 -8.73 -4.60
CA GLY A 495 -53.57 -9.26 -5.96
C GLY A 495 -53.06 -8.24 -6.99
N GLN A 496 -52.13 -7.37 -6.58
CA GLN A 496 -51.59 -6.30 -7.41
C GLN A 496 -50.27 -6.74 -8.06
N GLY A 497 -50.27 -6.99 -9.37
CA GLY A 497 -49.08 -7.45 -10.10
C GLY A 497 -48.67 -8.90 -9.80
N VAL A 498 -49.37 -9.57 -8.88
CA VAL A 498 -49.25 -10.99 -8.53
C VAL A 498 -50.65 -11.59 -8.35
N GLU A 499 -50.78 -12.90 -8.49
CA GLU A 499 -52.01 -13.59 -8.12
C GLU A 499 -52.25 -13.44 -6.60
N ARG A 500 -53.49 -13.12 -6.22
CA ARG A 500 -53.84 -12.93 -4.80
C ARG A 500 -53.63 -14.23 -4.03
N ASP A 501 -52.86 -14.15 -2.95
CA ASP A 501 -52.47 -15.29 -2.13
C ASP A 501 -52.33 -14.85 -0.66
N GLU A 502 -53.35 -15.15 0.15
CA GLU A 502 -53.43 -14.73 1.56
C GLU A 502 -52.42 -15.48 2.44
N ASP A 503 -52.17 -16.77 2.16
CA ASP A 503 -51.21 -17.58 2.91
C ASP A 503 -49.80 -17.03 2.71
N LYS A 504 -49.46 -16.67 1.47
CA LYS A 504 -48.16 -16.07 1.14
C LYS A 504 -48.01 -14.66 1.70
N ALA A 505 -49.10 -13.87 1.73
CA ALA A 505 -49.10 -12.56 2.39
C ALA A 505 -48.81 -12.69 3.89
N VAL A 506 -49.41 -13.67 4.58
CA VAL A 506 -49.16 -13.96 5.99
C VAL A 506 -47.71 -14.43 6.22
N GLU A 507 -47.19 -15.32 5.37
CA GLU A 507 -45.80 -15.79 5.45
C GLU A 507 -44.80 -14.62 5.37
N LEU A 508 -44.98 -13.76 4.37
CA LEU A 508 -44.12 -12.60 4.14
C LEU A 508 -44.26 -11.55 5.24
N ALA A 509 -45.46 -11.33 5.79
CA ALA A 509 -45.64 -10.42 6.92
C ALA A 509 -44.93 -10.91 8.20
N ARG A 510 -44.94 -12.23 8.45
CA ARG A 510 -44.13 -12.81 9.55
C ARG A 510 -42.63 -12.66 9.29
N LEU A 511 -42.19 -12.84 8.04
CA LEU A 511 -40.82 -12.60 7.67
C LEU A 511 -40.42 -11.12 7.85
N ALA A 512 -41.30 -10.19 7.49
CA ALA A 512 -41.12 -8.76 7.68
C ALA A 512 -40.90 -8.43 9.17
N LEU A 513 -41.73 -8.96 10.06
CA LEU A 513 -41.55 -8.80 11.52
C LEU A 513 -40.21 -9.34 12.01
N LYS A 514 -39.81 -10.52 11.53
CA LYS A 514 -38.53 -11.14 11.89
C LYS A 514 -37.33 -10.29 11.42
N ARG A 515 -37.47 -9.60 10.29
CA ARG A 515 -36.43 -8.78 9.66
C ARG A 515 -36.58 -7.28 9.92
N ALA A 516 -37.56 -6.84 10.71
CA ALA A 516 -37.86 -5.43 10.88
C ALA A 516 -36.72 -4.64 11.55
N GLY A 517 -35.81 -5.30 12.26
CA GLY A 517 -34.63 -4.65 12.83
C GLY A 517 -34.92 -3.55 13.87
N GLY A 518 -36.19 -3.41 14.30
CA GLY A 518 -36.65 -2.31 15.16
C GLY A 518 -37.41 -1.21 14.42
N ASP A 519 -37.64 -1.32 13.11
CA ASP A 519 -38.51 -0.41 12.37
C ASP A 519 -39.96 -0.52 12.85
N GLU A 520 -40.40 0.49 13.60
CA GLU A 520 -41.74 0.54 14.19
C GLU A 520 -42.85 0.57 13.14
N GLN A 521 -42.58 1.14 11.96
CA GLN A 521 -43.56 1.22 10.87
C GLN A 521 -43.78 -0.16 10.26
N VAL A 522 -42.69 -0.87 9.92
CA VAL A 522 -42.75 -2.25 9.41
C VAL A 522 -43.42 -3.15 10.43
N ILE A 523 -43.05 -3.04 11.72
CA ILE A 523 -43.66 -3.84 12.79
C ILE A 523 -45.16 -3.60 12.84
N ARG A 524 -45.58 -2.33 12.93
CA ARG A 524 -47.00 -1.96 13.03
C ARG A 524 -47.81 -2.46 11.86
N ASP A 525 -47.32 -2.25 10.64
CA ASP A 525 -48.07 -2.55 9.42
C ASP A 525 -48.12 -4.05 9.15
N ALA A 526 -47.02 -4.78 9.43
CA ALA A 526 -47.00 -6.23 9.35
C ALA A 526 -47.93 -6.87 10.39
N THR A 527 -47.93 -6.38 11.63
CA THR A 527 -48.90 -6.83 12.66
C THR A 527 -50.33 -6.54 12.23
N ALA A 528 -50.61 -5.34 11.70
CA ALA A 528 -51.95 -5.00 11.23
C ALA A 528 -52.41 -5.89 10.06
N LEU A 529 -51.51 -6.30 9.17
CA LEU A 529 -51.82 -7.27 8.11
C LEU A 529 -52.16 -8.63 8.71
N LEU A 530 -51.35 -9.14 9.64
CA LEU A 530 -51.60 -10.42 10.31
C LEU A 530 -52.93 -10.42 11.08
N ASP A 531 -53.28 -9.31 11.73
CA ASP A 531 -54.56 -9.14 12.42
C ASP A 531 -55.76 -9.22 11.45
N ARG A 532 -55.68 -8.57 10.28
CA ARG A 532 -56.72 -8.65 9.25
C ARG A 532 -56.92 -10.06 8.72
N GLN A 533 -55.84 -10.83 8.64
CA GLN A 533 -55.83 -12.21 8.14
C GLN A 533 -56.12 -13.25 9.24
N GLY A 534 -56.35 -12.83 10.50
CA GLY A 534 -56.61 -13.73 11.63
C GLY A 534 -55.41 -14.57 12.07
N ALA A 535 -54.18 -14.14 11.76
CA ALA A 535 -52.94 -14.88 11.95
C ALA A 535 -52.09 -14.34 13.14
N GLN A 536 -52.70 -14.23 14.33
CA GLN A 536 -52.09 -13.63 15.53
C GLN A 536 -51.07 -14.53 16.28
N HIS A 537 -51.09 -15.83 16.01
CA HIS A 537 -50.11 -16.81 16.53
C HIS A 537 -49.04 -17.09 15.48
#